data_AF-A0A4Q6FA66-F1
#
_entry.id   AF-A0A4Q6FA66-F1
#
_cell.length_a   1.000
_cell.length_b   1.000
_cell.length_c   1.000
_cell.angle_alpha   90.00
_cell.angle_beta   90.00
_cell.angle_gamma   90.00
#
_symmetry.space_group_name_H-M   'P 1'
#
loop_
_entity.id
_entity.type
_entity.pdbx_description
1 polymer ?
#
loop_
_entity_poly.entity_id
_entity_poly.type
_entity_poly.pdbx_seq_one_letter_code
_entity_poly.pdbx_strand_id
1 'polypeptide(L)'
;MNFSKIVLIVLGLQITSTACQTSLTAKRFDAPSTEGPLAWAELLQRFETGIYSFKNIDTNTSRAVERAILAMVGDERNWTKIEYLAKRFELYPSEESYLLSVKLKTHLALAQMEYGIAEKGLLKLIEKDPVDPRPKMALGILYLKGAQFAKAIPYFNDLKEDRRAVLGLIAAHRQLDDNDRVDALCEQYKEETADNWEISLNCALFEAQNLSSPQNARDQLQASLKLQPPESEGAMRLREAMTRIEASRRVTVEDAR
;
A
#
# COMPACT_ATOMS: atom_id res chain seq x y z
N MET A 1 -19.34 -9.61 -26.46
CA MET A 1 -18.48 -9.51 -25.26
C MET A 1 -18.69 -10.79 -24.46
N ASN A 2 -17.68 -11.66 -24.35
CA ASN A 2 -17.84 -13.01 -23.77
C ASN A 2 -18.16 -12.93 -22.28
N PHE A 3 -19.20 -13.65 -21.84
CA PHE A 3 -19.62 -13.76 -20.43
C PHE A 3 -18.46 -14.14 -19.49
N SER A 4 -17.54 -14.98 -19.98
CA SER A 4 -16.30 -15.37 -19.30
C SER A 4 -15.39 -14.19 -18.92
N LYS A 5 -15.24 -13.18 -19.81
CA LYS A 5 -14.44 -11.97 -19.50
C LYS A 5 -15.10 -11.15 -18.40
N ILE A 6 -16.43 -11.02 -18.41
CA ILE A 6 -17.16 -10.24 -17.41
C ILE A 6 -17.03 -10.88 -16.02
N VAL A 7 -17.16 -12.20 -15.91
CA VAL A 7 -16.98 -12.94 -14.65
C VAL A 7 -15.54 -12.81 -14.14
N LEU A 8 -14.54 -12.93 -15.02
CA LEU A 8 -13.13 -12.78 -14.67
C LEU A 8 -12.73 -11.34 -14.28
N ILE A 9 -13.32 -10.32 -14.91
CA ILE A 9 -13.13 -8.89 -14.57
C ILE A 9 -13.71 -8.59 -13.17
N VAL A 10 -14.95 -9.06 -12.89
CA VAL A 10 -15.58 -8.91 -11.57
C VAL A 10 -14.77 -9.65 -10.48
N LEU A 11 -14.19 -10.81 -10.81
CA LEU A 11 -13.32 -11.57 -9.92
C LEU A 11 -11.97 -10.87 -9.66
N GLY A 12 -11.39 -10.22 -10.67
CA GLY A 12 -10.15 -9.44 -10.54
C GLY A 12 -10.31 -8.26 -9.59
N LEU A 13 -11.44 -7.54 -9.67
CA LEU A 13 -11.77 -6.40 -8.82
C LEU A 13 -11.85 -6.77 -7.33
N GLN A 14 -12.43 -7.93 -6.99
CA GLN A 14 -12.57 -8.38 -5.59
C GLN A 14 -11.26 -8.89 -4.96
N ILE A 15 -10.37 -9.49 -5.77
CA ILE A 15 -9.06 -9.97 -5.29
C ILE A 15 -8.11 -8.78 -5.11
N THR A 16 -8.16 -7.76 -6.00
CA THR A 16 -7.37 -6.54 -5.82
C THR A 16 -7.80 -5.73 -4.63
N SER A 17 -9.12 -5.61 -4.37
CA SER A 17 -9.59 -4.85 -3.21
C SER A 17 -9.12 -5.49 -1.91
N THR A 18 -9.06 -6.83 -1.83
CA THR A 18 -8.71 -7.55 -0.60
C THR A 18 -7.21 -7.81 -0.43
N ALA A 19 -6.45 -8.12 -1.49
CA ALA A 19 -4.99 -8.27 -1.41
C ALA A 19 -4.28 -6.92 -1.13
N CYS A 20 -4.84 -5.82 -1.66
CA CYS A 20 -4.36 -4.47 -1.35
C CYS A 20 -4.85 -3.99 0.03
N GLN A 21 -5.93 -4.57 0.59
CA GLN A 21 -6.39 -4.22 1.94
C GLN A 21 -5.50 -4.79 3.06
N THR A 22 -4.95 -6.00 2.89
CA THR A 22 -4.25 -6.72 3.96
C THR A 22 -2.73 -6.49 4.00
N SER A 23 -2.07 -6.24 2.86
CA SER A 23 -0.63 -5.93 2.86
C SER A 23 -0.30 -4.47 3.22
N LEU A 24 -1.31 -3.59 3.19
CA LEU A 24 -1.15 -2.14 3.40
C LEU A 24 -1.55 -1.65 4.79
N THR A 25 -2.02 -2.53 5.69
CA THR A 25 -2.17 -2.21 7.10
C THR A 25 -0.79 -2.15 7.76
N ALA A 26 -0.21 -0.94 7.77
CA ALA A 26 0.69 -0.44 8.82
C ALA A 26 1.98 -1.23 9.14
N LYS A 27 2.60 -1.94 8.18
CA LYS A 27 4.01 -2.34 8.35
C LYS A 27 4.94 -1.18 8.02
N ARG A 28 5.24 -0.45 9.11
CA ARG A 28 6.14 0.69 9.35
C ARG A 28 7.19 0.97 8.26
N PHE A 29 7.20 2.22 7.82
CA PHE A 29 8.16 2.82 6.89
C PHE A 29 9.48 3.27 7.54
N ASP A 30 9.82 2.75 8.72
CA ASP A 30 10.96 3.25 9.49
C ASP A 30 12.08 2.21 9.59
N ALA A 31 13.31 2.69 9.45
CA ALA A 31 14.51 1.97 9.88
C ALA A 31 14.39 1.61 11.38
N PRO A 32 14.92 0.46 11.82
CA PRO A 32 14.88 0.07 13.22
C PRO A 32 15.64 1.11 14.06
N SER A 33 14.94 1.82 14.96
CA SER A 33 15.58 2.47 16.09
C SER A 33 15.73 1.50 17.24
N THR A 34 16.82 1.67 17.98
CA THR A 34 17.10 0.95 19.23
C THR A 34 16.10 1.31 20.34
N GLU A 35 15.44 2.47 20.24
CA GLU A 35 14.35 2.86 21.13
C GLU A 35 13.00 2.60 20.45
N GLY A 36 12.11 1.87 21.14
CA GLY A 36 10.74 1.66 20.71
C GLY A 36 9.92 2.96 20.68
N PRO A 37 8.72 2.95 20.08
CA PRO A 37 7.86 4.12 20.06
C PRO A 37 7.45 4.52 21.49
N LEU A 38 7.51 5.81 21.79
CA LEU A 38 7.09 6.36 23.09
C LEU A 38 5.59 6.14 23.29
N ALA A 39 5.19 5.73 24.50
CA ALA A 39 3.79 5.73 24.88
C ALA A 39 3.26 7.17 25.01
N TRP A 40 1.94 7.36 24.88
CA TRP A 40 1.31 8.69 24.98
C TRP A 40 1.70 9.47 26.25
N ALA A 41 1.68 8.81 27.41
CA ALA A 41 2.01 9.45 28.69
C ALA A 41 3.45 9.95 28.73
N GLU A 42 4.41 9.17 28.21
CA GLU A 42 5.81 9.55 28.13
C GLU A 42 6.02 10.69 27.11
N LEU A 43 5.35 10.62 25.96
CA LEU A 43 5.39 11.67 24.96
C LEU A 43 4.93 13.01 25.54
N LEU A 44 3.79 13.01 26.25
CA LEU A 44 3.25 14.21 26.89
C LEU A 44 4.18 14.72 28.00
N GLN A 45 4.69 13.83 28.84
CA GLN A 45 5.65 14.17 29.90
C GLN A 45 6.90 14.86 29.33
N ARG A 46 7.42 14.42 28.17
CA ARG A 46 8.56 15.08 27.52
C ARG A 46 8.25 16.51 27.07
N PHE A 47 7.02 16.79 26.62
CA PHE A 47 6.60 18.17 26.34
C PHE A 47 6.41 18.99 27.62
N GLU A 48 5.79 18.42 28.66
CA GLU A 48 5.53 19.10 29.93
C GLU A 48 6.82 19.46 30.69
N THR A 49 7.83 18.60 30.60
CA THR A 49 9.15 18.80 31.21
C THR A 49 10.09 19.65 30.36
N GLY A 50 9.65 20.07 29.16
CA GLY A 50 10.44 20.88 28.24
C GLY A 50 11.58 20.12 27.53
N ILE A 51 11.65 18.79 27.67
CA ILE A 51 12.56 17.94 26.89
C ILE A 51 12.23 18.09 25.40
N TYR A 52 10.94 18.09 25.07
CA TYR A 52 10.42 18.40 23.74
C TYR A 52 9.78 19.78 23.73
N SER A 53 9.98 20.53 22.65
CA SER A 53 9.40 21.84 22.45
C SER A 53 8.49 21.84 21.24
N PHE A 54 7.25 22.31 21.39
CA PHE A 54 6.38 22.56 20.24
C PHE A 54 6.89 23.72 19.35
N LYS A 55 7.69 24.63 19.91
CA LYS A 55 8.16 25.83 19.19
C LYS A 55 9.43 25.56 18.39
N ASN A 56 10.36 24.80 18.96
CA ASN A 56 11.70 24.57 18.44
C ASN A 56 11.99 23.06 18.39
N ILE A 57 11.12 22.29 17.75
CA ILE A 57 11.35 20.85 17.59
C ILE A 57 12.44 20.62 16.54
N ASP A 58 13.46 19.85 16.87
CA ASP A 58 14.48 19.43 15.91
C ASP A 58 14.02 18.18 15.11
N THR A 59 14.74 17.85 14.04
CA THR A 59 14.43 16.71 13.17
C THR A 59 14.39 15.36 13.88
N ASN A 60 15.27 15.11 14.86
CA ASN A 60 15.30 13.84 15.57
C ASN A 60 14.11 13.72 16.52
N THR A 61 13.82 14.80 17.23
CA THR A 61 12.64 14.88 18.08
C THR A 61 11.36 14.75 17.27
N SER A 62 11.26 15.43 16.12
CA SER A 62 10.13 15.34 15.19
C SER A 62 9.88 13.89 14.72
N ARG A 63 10.95 13.17 14.34
CA ARG A 63 10.87 11.74 13.99
C ARG A 63 10.43 10.88 15.17
N ALA A 64 10.91 11.14 16.38
CA ALA A 64 10.49 10.40 17.58
C ALA A 64 9.00 10.58 17.86
N VAL A 65 8.48 11.81 17.74
CA VAL A 65 7.04 12.10 17.87
C VAL A 65 6.25 11.39 16.77
N GLU A 66 6.68 11.49 15.50
CA GLU A 66 6.01 10.84 14.37
C GLU A 66 5.91 9.31 14.58
N ARG A 67 6.99 8.66 15.00
CA ARG A 67 7.00 7.21 15.30
C ARG A 67 6.05 6.81 16.42
N ALA A 68 6.00 7.60 17.49
CA ALA A 68 5.05 7.39 18.57
C ALA A 68 3.61 7.45 18.04
N ILE A 69 3.30 8.44 17.19
CA ILE A 69 1.97 8.58 16.59
C ILE A 69 1.64 7.44 15.63
N LEU A 70 2.56 7.00 14.78
CA LEU A 70 2.36 5.86 13.87
C LEU A 70 1.97 4.58 14.62
N ALA A 71 2.45 4.40 15.85
CA ALA A 71 2.05 3.26 16.70
C ALA A 71 0.63 3.40 17.28
N MET A 72 0.08 4.60 17.33
CA MET A 72 -1.23 4.89 17.95
C MET A 72 -2.36 5.15 16.94
N VAL A 73 -2.03 5.53 15.70
CA VAL A 73 -3.00 6.03 14.71
C VAL A 73 -4.04 4.99 14.28
N GLY A 74 -3.72 3.70 14.38
CA GLY A 74 -4.65 2.61 14.08
C GLY A 74 -5.73 2.37 15.14
N ASP A 75 -5.65 3.02 16.30
CA ASP A 75 -6.65 2.92 17.38
C ASP A 75 -7.40 4.25 17.50
N GLU A 76 -8.70 4.22 17.17
CA GLU A 76 -9.58 5.40 17.13
C GLU A 76 -9.62 6.18 18.44
N ARG A 77 -9.39 5.49 19.58
CA ARG A 77 -9.34 6.10 20.92
C ARG A 77 -8.17 7.09 21.08
N ASN A 78 -7.19 7.04 20.17
CA ASN A 78 -6.05 7.94 20.17
C ASN A 78 -6.17 9.11 19.17
N TRP A 79 -7.20 9.14 18.31
CA TRP A 79 -7.32 10.16 17.27
C TRP A 79 -7.37 11.58 17.82
N THR A 80 -8.11 11.81 18.90
CA THR A 80 -8.17 13.13 19.56
C THR A 80 -6.82 13.58 20.13
N LYS A 81 -5.98 12.63 20.56
CA LYS A 81 -4.61 12.90 21.05
C LYS A 81 -3.69 13.32 19.90
N ILE A 82 -3.83 12.67 18.75
CA ILE A 82 -3.08 12.99 17.54
C ILE A 82 -3.48 14.36 17.02
N GLU A 83 -4.79 14.63 16.97
CA GLU A 83 -5.33 15.93 16.57
C GLU A 83 -4.85 17.05 17.51
N TYR A 84 -4.81 16.79 18.83
CA TYR A 84 -4.25 17.72 19.80
C TYR A 84 -2.81 18.11 19.46
N LEU A 85 -1.93 17.13 19.23
CA LEU A 85 -0.53 17.40 18.87
C LEU A 85 -0.43 18.14 17.54
N ALA A 86 -1.17 17.71 16.51
CA ALA A 86 -1.16 18.36 15.21
C ALA A 86 -1.53 19.85 15.32
N LYS A 87 -2.63 20.17 16.04
CA LYS A 87 -3.04 21.56 16.29
C LYS A 87 -2.00 22.34 17.06
N ARG A 88 -1.35 21.74 18.06
CA ARG A 88 -0.27 22.41 18.82
C ARG A 88 0.91 22.77 17.92
N PHE A 89 1.35 21.86 17.05
CA PHE A 89 2.44 22.14 16.13
C PHE A 89 2.10 23.20 15.08
N GLU A 90 0.84 23.30 14.64
CA GLU A 90 0.40 24.38 13.73
C GLU A 90 0.48 25.77 14.33
N LEU A 91 0.35 25.89 15.66
CA LEU A 91 0.42 27.18 16.34
C LEU A 91 1.84 27.77 16.38
N TYR A 92 2.87 26.98 16.08
CA TYR A 92 4.26 27.41 16.15
C TYR A 92 4.95 27.38 14.79
N PRO A 93 5.66 28.46 14.41
CA PRO A 93 6.04 28.70 13.03
C PRO A 93 7.41 28.11 12.62
N SER A 94 7.99 27.15 13.36
CA SER A 94 9.19 26.49 12.84
C SER A 94 8.80 25.57 11.68
N GLU A 95 9.73 25.42 10.73
CA GLU A 95 9.53 24.56 9.57
C GLU A 95 9.25 23.11 10.00
N GLU A 96 10.03 22.59 10.95
CA GLU A 96 9.88 21.23 11.47
C GLU A 96 8.56 21.02 12.19
N SER A 97 8.08 22.01 12.96
CA SER A 97 6.77 21.94 13.61
C SER A 97 5.64 21.91 12.58
N TYR A 98 5.69 22.79 11.57
CA TYR A 98 4.71 22.79 10.49
C TYR A 98 4.72 21.47 9.71
N LEU A 99 5.89 20.94 9.35
CA LEU A 99 5.96 19.66 8.64
C LEU A 99 5.47 18.50 9.48
N LEU A 100 5.79 18.48 10.78
CA LEU A 100 5.26 17.47 11.67
C LEU A 100 3.74 17.56 11.76
N SER A 101 3.16 18.76 11.86
CA SER A 101 1.71 18.90 11.89
C SER A 101 1.05 18.36 10.62
N VAL A 102 1.62 18.64 9.44
CA VAL A 102 1.16 18.10 8.15
C VAL A 102 1.23 16.57 8.17
N LYS A 103 2.34 15.97 8.63
CA LYS A 103 2.49 14.52 8.76
C LYS A 103 1.43 13.91 9.66
N LEU A 104 1.23 14.46 10.86
CA LEU A 104 0.27 13.94 11.84
C LEU A 104 -1.16 13.98 11.28
N LYS A 105 -1.55 15.09 10.64
CA LYS A 105 -2.86 15.21 9.98
C LYS A 105 -3.01 14.23 8.82
N THR A 106 -1.96 14.02 8.04
CA THR A 106 -1.97 13.08 6.92
C THR A 106 -2.16 11.65 7.40
N HIS A 107 -1.41 11.23 8.43
CA HIS A 107 -1.56 9.90 9.04
C HIS A 107 -2.96 9.67 9.60
N LEU A 108 -3.49 10.68 10.30
CA LEU A 108 -4.85 10.62 10.84
C LEU A 108 -5.90 10.53 9.73
N ALA A 109 -5.81 11.38 8.70
CA ALA A 109 -6.72 11.36 7.56
C ALA A 109 -6.69 10.02 6.82
N LEU A 110 -5.52 9.41 6.66
CA LEU A 110 -5.38 8.07 6.07
C LEU A 110 -6.10 7.01 6.90
N ALA A 111 -5.98 7.05 8.23
CA ALA A 111 -6.67 6.12 9.13
C ALA A 111 -8.19 6.34 9.14
N GLN A 112 -8.64 7.59 9.03
CA GLN A 112 -10.06 7.97 8.95
C GLN A 112 -10.67 7.81 7.56
N MET A 113 -9.87 7.41 6.57
CA MET A 113 -10.26 7.34 5.15
C MET A 113 -10.72 8.69 4.58
N GLU A 114 -10.23 9.80 5.13
CA GLU A 114 -10.46 11.17 4.63
C GLU A 114 -9.53 11.48 3.45
N TYR A 115 -9.78 10.82 2.32
CA TYR A 115 -8.86 10.77 1.17
C TYR A 115 -8.45 12.15 0.64
N GLY A 116 -9.35 13.13 0.60
CA GLY A 116 -9.03 14.48 0.11
C GLY A 116 -8.09 15.26 1.04
N ILE A 117 -8.13 15.01 2.35
CA ILE A 117 -7.19 15.62 3.31
C ILE A 117 -5.85 14.91 3.24
N ALA A 118 -5.86 13.57 3.16
CA ALA A 118 -4.66 12.76 3.00
C ALA A 118 -3.90 13.12 1.70
N GLU A 119 -4.59 13.25 0.57
CA GLU A 119 -4.00 13.63 -0.73
C GLU A 119 -3.26 14.97 -0.64
N LYS A 120 -3.92 16.00 -0.10
CA LYS A 120 -3.30 17.34 0.09
C LYS A 120 -2.09 17.28 1.00
N GLY A 121 -2.17 16.52 2.08
CA GLY A 121 -1.06 16.32 3.01
C GLY A 121 0.14 15.65 2.35
N LEU A 122 -0.09 14.54 1.63
CA LEU A 122 0.95 13.81 0.91
C LEU A 122 1.62 14.67 -0.17
N LEU A 123 0.83 15.41 -0.96
CA LEU A 123 1.38 16.33 -1.97
C LEU A 123 2.29 17.39 -1.36
N LYS A 124 1.90 17.99 -0.23
CA LYS A 124 2.76 18.94 0.50
C LYS A 124 4.05 18.31 0.99
N LEU A 125 4.01 17.06 1.46
CA LEU A 125 5.20 16.35 1.91
C LEU A 125 6.15 16.03 0.73
N ILE A 126 5.60 15.66 -0.43
CA ILE A 126 6.37 15.45 -1.67
C ILE A 126 6.99 16.77 -2.15
N GLU A 127 6.25 17.88 -2.12
CA GLU A 127 6.77 19.20 -2.49
C GLU A 127 7.96 19.59 -1.61
N LYS A 128 7.86 19.31 -0.31
CA LYS A 128 8.91 19.66 0.64
C LYS A 128 10.15 18.79 0.52
N ASP A 129 9.96 17.48 0.39
CA ASP A 129 11.03 16.51 0.26
C ASP A 129 10.73 15.54 -0.90
N PRO A 130 11.08 15.92 -2.14
CA PRO A 130 10.79 15.11 -3.32
C PRO A 130 11.55 13.79 -3.39
N VAL A 131 12.61 13.64 -2.58
CA VAL A 131 13.44 12.42 -2.54
C VAL A 131 12.92 11.42 -1.51
N ASP A 132 12.07 11.83 -0.55
CA ASP A 132 11.41 10.90 0.36
C ASP A 132 10.43 9.99 -0.41
N PRO A 133 10.67 8.68 -0.47
CA PRO A 133 9.80 7.77 -1.22
C PRO A 133 8.47 7.52 -0.51
N ARG A 134 8.37 7.78 0.80
CA ARG A 134 7.22 7.36 1.62
C ARG A 134 5.94 8.10 1.23
N PRO A 135 5.93 9.44 1.11
CA PRO A 135 4.73 10.16 0.67
C PRO A 135 4.29 9.78 -0.75
N LYS A 136 5.24 9.55 -1.67
CA LYS A 136 4.94 9.09 -3.03
C LYS A 136 4.28 7.71 -3.03
N MET A 137 4.84 6.76 -2.30
CA MET A 137 4.27 5.42 -2.14
C MET A 137 2.85 5.49 -1.57
N ALA A 138 2.65 6.24 -0.47
CA ALA A 138 1.35 6.40 0.16
C ALA A 138 0.33 7.06 -0.77
N LEU A 139 0.75 8.01 -1.61
CA LEU A 139 -0.12 8.68 -2.56
C LEU A 139 -0.52 7.77 -3.74
N GLY A 140 0.43 6.99 -4.27
CA GLY A 140 0.12 5.94 -5.26
C GLY A 140 -0.91 4.95 -4.72
N ILE A 141 -0.73 4.49 -3.48
CA ILE A 141 -1.66 3.60 -2.80
C ILE A 141 -3.04 4.25 -2.60
N LEU A 142 -3.08 5.52 -2.17
CA LEU A 142 -4.31 6.27 -1.98
C LEU A 142 -5.12 6.31 -3.29
N TYR A 143 -4.45 6.58 -4.41
CA TYR A 143 -5.11 6.59 -5.71
C TYR A 143 -5.56 5.19 -6.17
N LEU A 144 -4.79 4.13 -5.91
CA LEU A 144 -5.26 2.76 -6.18
C LEU A 144 -6.55 2.45 -5.41
N LYS A 145 -6.60 2.78 -4.11
CA LYS A 145 -7.79 2.56 -3.27
C LYS A 145 -8.99 3.37 -3.75
N GLY A 146 -8.76 4.57 -4.26
CA GLY A 146 -9.79 5.42 -4.86
C GLY A 146 -10.14 5.06 -6.31
N ALA A 147 -9.65 3.94 -6.85
CA ALA A 147 -9.81 3.53 -8.25
C ALA A 147 -9.32 4.58 -9.28
N GLN A 148 -8.42 5.48 -8.86
CA GLN A 148 -7.79 6.50 -9.70
C GLN A 148 -6.47 5.96 -10.27
N PHE A 149 -6.54 4.82 -10.97
CA PHE A 149 -5.37 4.04 -11.40
C PHE A 149 -4.37 4.86 -12.23
N ALA A 150 -4.87 5.68 -13.18
CA ALA A 150 -4.03 6.55 -14.01
C ALA A 150 -3.23 7.57 -13.18
N LYS A 151 -3.79 8.08 -12.07
CA LYS A 151 -3.09 8.99 -11.16
C LYS A 151 -2.05 8.26 -10.30
N ALA A 152 -2.24 6.97 -10.00
CA ALA A 152 -1.31 6.20 -9.18
C ALA A 152 0.02 5.91 -9.89
N ILE A 153 -0.03 5.63 -11.19
CA ILE A 153 1.12 5.23 -12.03
C ILE A 153 2.36 6.14 -11.88
N PRO A 154 2.28 7.48 -12.04
CA PRO A 154 3.48 8.32 -11.95
C PRO A 154 4.19 8.18 -10.60
N TYR A 155 3.45 8.06 -9.50
CA TYR A 155 4.06 7.94 -8.17
C TYR A 155 4.73 6.59 -7.93
N PHE A 156 4.23 5.51 -8.53
CA PHE A 156 4.92 4.23 -8.47
C PHE A 156 6.08 4.12 -9.46
N ASN A 157 5.99 4.75 -10.64
CA ASN A 157 7.10 4.78 -11.60
C ASN A 157 8.33 5.46 -11.02
N ASP A 158 8.15 6.54 -10.25
CA ASP A 158 9.21 7.20 -9.48
C ASP A 158 9.93 6.27 -8.50
N LEU A 159 9.27 5.16 -8.12
CA LEU A 159 9.72 4.21 -7.11
C LEU A 159 9.89 2.80 -7.67
N LYS A 160 10.09 2.64 -8.99
CA LYS A 160 10.13 1.32 -9.66
C LYS A 160 11.18 0.33 -9.13
N GLU A 161 12.18 0.81 -8.39
CA GLU A 161 13.18 -0.03 -7.73
C GLU A 161 12.63 -0.63 -6.40
N ASP A 162 11.53 -0.10 -5.86
CA ASP A 162 10.80 -0.65 -4.72
C ASP A 162 9.77 -1.68 -5.21
N ARG A 163 9.92 -2.93 -4.76
CA ARG A 163 9.02 -4.06 -5.11
C ARG A 163 7.54 -3.76 -4.87
N ARG A 164 7.21 -2.96 -3.86
CA ARG A 164 5.82 -2.58 -3.55
C ARG A 164 5.26 -1.63 -4.60
N ALA A 165 6.10 -0.76 -5.16
CA ALA A 165 5.70 0.14 -6.23
C ALA A 165 5.46 -0.66 -7.52
N VAL A 166 6.28 -1.66 -7.81
CA VAL A 166 6.09 -2.59 -8.93
C VAL A 166 4.74 -3.30 -8.83
N LEU A 167 4.39 -3.81 -7.64
CA LEU A 167 3.06 -4.38 -7.39
C LEU A 167 1.95 -3.37 -7.69
N GLY A 168 2.13 -2.12 -7.24
CA GLY A 168 1.20 -1.02 -7.51
C GLY A 168 1.06 -0.70 -9.00
N LEU A 169 2.15 -0.74 -9.77
CA LEU A 169 2.14 -0.56 -11.22
C LEU A 169 1.39 -1.69 -11.93
N ILE A 170 1.70 -2.95 -11.62
CA ILE A 170 1.02 -4.11 -12.20
C ILE A 170 -0.49 -4.02 -11.93
N ALA A 171 -0.87 -3.70 -10.68
CA ALA A 171 -2.27 -3.54 -10.31
C ALA A 171 -2.95 -2.39 -11.08
N ALA A 172 -2.29 -1.23 -11.19
CA ALA A 172 -2.84 -0.07 -11.91
C ALA A 172 -3.01 -0.36 -13.40
N HIS A 173 -1.99 -0.89 -14.07
CA HIS A 173 -2.03 -1.18 -15.51
C HIS A 173 -3.05 -2.27 -15.84
N ARG A 174 -3.18 -3.31 -15.00
CA ARG A 174 -4.22 -4.34 -15.20
C ARG A 174 -5.63 -3.75 -15.13
N GLN A 175 -5.89 -2.82 -14.20
CA GLN A 175 -7.21 -2.18 -14.09
C GLN A 175 -7.51 -1.20 -15.24
N LEU A 176 -6.49 -0.78 -15.98
CA LEU A 176 -6.62 0.05 -17.18
C LEU A 176 -6.61 -0.79 -18.48
N ASP A 177 -6.60 -2.12 -18.38
CA ASP A 177 -6.44 -3.06 -19.50
C ASP A 177 -5.17 -2.81 -20.35
N ASP A 178 -4.14 -2.22 -19.75
CA ASP A 178 -2.83 -1.97 -20.37
C ASP A 178 -1.96 -3.23 -20.33
N ASN A 179 -2.37 -4.22 -21.13
CA ASN A 179 -1.83 -5.57 -21.11
C ASN A 179 -0.34 -5.64 -21.47
N ASP A 180 0.09 -4.83 -22.44
CA ASP A 180 1.49 -4.79 -22.88
C ASP A 180 2.40 -4.34 -21.73
N ARG A 181 1.94 -3.38 -20.93
CA ARG A 181 2.72 -2.89 -19.79
C ARG A 181 2.72 -3.87 -18.63
N VAL A 182 1.62 -4.58 -18.38
CA VAL A 182 1.57 -5.64 -17.38
C VAL A 182 2.51 -6.78 -17.77
N ASP A 183 2.48 -7.23 -19.03
CA ASP A 183 3.35 -8.28 -19.54
C ASP A 183 4.83 -7.92 -19.39
N ALA A 184 5.20 -6.70 -19.81
CA ALA A 184 6.57 -6.20 -19.66
C ALA A 184 7.04 -6.15 -18.19
N LEU A 185 6.17 -5.75 -17.26
CA LEU A 185 6.49 -5.75 -15.83
C LEU A 185 6.61 -7.18 -15.28
N CYS A 186 5.71 -8.08 -15.67
CA CYS A 186 5.75 -9.47 -15.22
C CYS A 186 6.98 -10.22 -15.73
N GLU A 187 7.43 -9.96 -16.96
CA GLU A 187 8.67 -10.53 -17.48
C GLU A 187 9.91 -9.88 -16.83
N GLN A 188 9.93 -8.56 -16.64
CA GLN A 188 11.05 -7.86 -16.00
C GLN A 188 11.31 -8.37 -14.57
N TYR A 189 10.26 -8.65 -13.79
CA TYR A 189 10.37 -9.09 -12.40
C TYR A 189 10.11 -10.59 -12.22
N LYS A 190 10.20 -11.38 -13.30
CA LYS A 190 9.88 -12.82 -13.31
C LYS A 190 10.64 -13.63 -12.28
N GLU A 191 11.94 -13.40 -12.14
CA GLU A 191 12.78 -14.08 -11.16
C GLU A 191 12.38 -13.73 -9.71
N GLU A 192 11.93 -12.48 -9.49
CA GLU A 192 11.41 -11.98 -8.20
C GLU A 192 9.93 -12.36 -7.95
N THR A 193 9.23 -12.93 -8.94
CA THR A 193 7.85 -13.40 -8.72
C THR A 193 7.81 -14.72 -7.97
N ALA A 194 8.90 -15.49 -7.94
CA ALA A 194 8.91 -16.77 -7.23
C ALA A 194 8.89 -16.55 -5.70
N ASP A 195 9.72 -15.64 -5.19
CA ASP A 195 9.85 -15.34 -3.75
C ASP A 195 8.79 -14.33 -3.26
N ASN A 196 8.20 -13.52 -4.15
CA ASN A 196 7.11 -12.60 -3.81
C ASN A 196 5.75 -13.07 -4.33
N TRP A 197 4.94 -13.66 -3.44
CA TRP A 197 3.61 -14.17 -3.77
C TRP A 197 2.64 -13.11 -4.29
N GLU A 198 2.77 -11.83 -3.92
CA GLU A 198 1.86 -10.77 -4.36
C GLU A 198 2.07 -10.43 -5.83
N ILE A 199 3.34 -10.36 -6.26
CA ILE A 199 3.69 -10.12 -7.67
C ILE A 199 3.29 -11.35 -8.49
N SER A 200 3.62 -12.56 -8.01
CA SER A 200 3.21 -13.82 -8.63
C SER A 200 1.70 -13.90 -8.85
N LEU A 201 0.93 -13.56 -7.81
CA LEU A 201 -0.52 -13.55 -7.86
C LEU A 201 -1.03 -12.59 -8.93
N ASN A 202 -0.50 -11.39 -9.00
CA ASN A 202 -1.01 -10.39 -9.94
C ASN A 202 -0.65 -10.70 -11.40
N CYS A 203 0.54 -11.25 -11.66
CA CYS A 203 0.94 -11.72 -12.98
C CYS A 203 0.15 -12.95 -13.43
N ALA A 204 -0.07 -13.93 -12.54
CA ALA A 204 -0.87 -15.09 -12.87
C ALA A 204 -2.34 -14.74 -13.13
N LEU A 205 -2.91 -13.78 -12.40
CA LEU A 205 -4.25 -13.28 -12.69
C LEU A 205 -4.32 -12.62 -14.07
N PHE A 206 -3.31 -11.85 -14.46
CA PHE A 206 -3.20 -11.28 -15.80
C PHE A 206 -3.14 -12.38 -16.88
N GLU A 207 -2.27 -13.38 -16.72
CA GLU A 207 -2.15 -14.54 -17.61
C GLU A 207 -3.48 -15.28 -17.80
N ALA A 208 -4.20 -15.51 -16.69
CA ALA A 208 -5.50 -16.19 -16.72
C ALA A 208 -6.59 -15.35 -17.42
N GLN A 209 -6.60 -14.03 -17.20
CA GLN A 209 -7.64 -13.13 -17.69
C GLN A 209 -7.45 -12.72 -19.15
N ASN A 210 -6.21 -12.37 -19.52
CA ASN A 210 -5.94 -11.61 -20.73
C ASN A 210 -5.24 -12.44 -21.80
N LEU A 211 -4.37 -13.37 -21.39
CA LEU A 211 -3.68 -14.28 -22.31
C LEU A 211 -4.42 -15.60 -22.53
N SER A 212 -5.57 -15.78 -21.86
CA SER A 212 -6.38 -17.02 -21.93
C SER A 212 -5.55 -18.28 -21.67
N SER A 213 -4.53 -18.16 -20.82
CA SER A 213 -3.57 -19.21 -20.49
C SER A 213 -3.71 -19.64 -19.03
N PRO A 214 -4.87 -20.18 -18.60
CA PRO A 214 -5.12 -20.54 -17.21
C PRO A 214 -4.16 -21.60 -16.68
N GLN A 215 -3.56 -22.41 -17.55
CA GLN A 215 -2.53 -23.37 -17.16
C GLN A 215 -1.22 -22.67 -16.77
N ASN A 216 -0.74 -21.72 -17.58
CA ASN A 216 0.47 -20.95 -17.25
C ASN A 216 0.30 -20.19 -15.93
N ALA A 217 -0.86 -19.52 -15.76
CA ALA A 217 -1.23 -18.86 -14.53
C ALA A 217 -1.17 -19.81 -13.32
N ARG A 218 -1.73 -21.01 -13.45
CA ARG A 218 -1.70 -22.03 -12.39
C ARG A 218 -0.28 -22.48 -12.07
N ASP A 219 0.53 -22.75 -13.10
CA ASP A 219 1.90 -23.23 -12.92
C ASP A 219 2.75 -22.17 -12.19
N GLN A 220 2.57 -20.89 -12.52
CA GLN A 220 3.19 -19.77 -11.82
C GLN A 220 2.76 -19.69 -10.35
N LEU A 221 1.44 -19.73 -10.07
CA LEU A 221 0.92 -19.72 -8.69
C LEU A 221 1.43 -20.92 -7.89
N GLN A 222 1.52 -22.10 -8.50
CA GLN A 222 2.00 -23.31 -7.84
C GLN A 222 3.51 -23.24 -7.55
N ALA A 223 4.30 -22.62 -8.42
CA ALA A 223 5.71 -22.37 -8.17
C ALA A 223 5.90 -21.43 -6.97
N SER A 224 5.16 -20.32 -6.91
CA SER A 224 5.22 -19.39 -5.77
C SER A 224 4.71 -20.03 -4.47
N LEU A 225 3.64 -20.82 -4.52
CA LEU A 225 3.06 -21.49 -3.35
C LEU A 225 4.05 -22.43 -2.66
N LYS A 226 4.94 -23.10 -3.41
CA LYS A 226 5.99 -23.97 -2.85
C LYS A 226 6.99 -23.22 -1.98
N LEU A 227 7.12 -21.91 -2.16
CA LEU A 227 8.07 -21.06 -1.43
C LEU A 227 7.41 -20.37 -0.22
N GLN A 228 6.08 -20.45 -0.08
CA GLN A 228 5.35 -19.83 1.02
C GLN A 228 5.17 -20.78 2.21
N PRO A 229 5.27 -20.29 3.47
CA PRO A 229 4.87 -21.07 4.63
C PRO A 229 3.40 -21.52 4.50
N PRO A 230 3.04 -22.77 4.82
CA PRO A 230 1.72 -23.33 4.52
C PRO A 230 0.52 -22.52 5.06
N GLU A 231 0.68 -21.92 6.23
CA GLU A 231 -0.34 -21.13 6.94
C GLU A 231 -0.14 -19.60 6.75
N SER A 232 0.78 -19.19 5.88
CA SER A 232 0.95 -17.78 5.57
C SER A 232 -0.25 -17.26 4.78
N GLU A 233 -0.49 -15.95 4.90
CA GLU A 233 -1.47 -15.27 4.07
C GLU A 233 -1.21 -15.51 2.58
N GLY A 234 0.05 -15.42 2.15
CA GLY A 234 0.42 -15.68 0.76
C GLY A 234 0.00 -17.07 0.28
N ALA A 235 0.26 -18.11 1.09
CA ALA A 235 -0.17 -19.46 0.74
C ALA A 235 -1.69 -19.59 0.62
N MET A 236 -2.46 -18.97 1.53
CA MET A 236 -3.93 -18.94 1.45
C MET A 236 -4.42 -18.25 0.17
N ARG A 237 -3.88 -17.05 -0.13
CA ARG A 237 -4.28 -16.25 -1.30
C ARG A 237 -3.94 -16.93 -2.62
N LEU A 238 -2.77 -17.55 -2.74
CA LEU A 238 -2.39 -18.30 -3.93
C LEU A 238 -3.32 -19.50 -4.17
N ARG A 239 -3.66 -20.26 -3.12
CA ARG A 239 -4.63 -21.39 -3.22
C ARG A 239 -6.02 -20.93 -3.62
N GLU A 240 -6.48 -19.82 -3.06
CA GLU A 240 -7.75 -19.20 -3.42
C GLU A 240 -7.78 -18.82 -4.91
N ALA A 241 -6.72 -18.16 -5.39
CA ALA A 241 -6.60 -17.76 -6.79
C ALA A 241 -6.59 -18.96 -7.75
N MET A 242 -5.82 -20.01 -7.45
CA MET A 242 -5.81 -21.24 -8.26
C MET A 242 -7.20 -21.88 -8.33
N THR A 243 -7.91 -21.97 -7.20
CA THR A 243 -9.26 -22.53 -7.12
C THR A 243 -10.24 -21.75 -8.02
N ARG A 244 -10.14 -20.41 -8.01
CA ARG A 244 -10.99 -19.53 -8.82
C ARG A 244 -10.67 -19.67 -10.32
N ILE A 245 -9.40 -19.75 -10.69
CA ILE A 245 -8.97 -19.98 -12.08
C ILE A 245 -9.54 -21.32 -12.59
N GLU A 246 -9.45 -22.38 -11.80
CA GLU A 246 -10.04 -23.69 -12.15
C GLU A 246 -11.56 -23.62 -12.33
N ALA A 247 -12.27 -22.94 -11.43
CA ALA A 247 -13.72 -22.79 -11.51
C ALA A 247 -14.14 -22.06 -12.80
N SER A 248 -13.43 -20.98 -13.17
CA SER A 248 -13.72 -20.21 -14.39
C SER A 248 -13.56 -21.04 -15.67
N ARG A 249 -12.60 -21.98 -15.69
CA ARG A 249 -12.39 -22.90 -16.81
C ARG A 249 -13.53 -23.89 -16.99
N ARG A 250 -14.14 -24.38 -15.90
CA ARG A 250 -15.25 -25.35 -15.97
C ARG A 250 -16.49 -24.73 -16.60
N VAL A 251 -16.84 -23.51 -16.20
CA VAL A 251 -17.97 -22.75 -16.77
C VAL A 251 -17.82 -22.56 -18.29
N THR A 252 -16.62 -22.18 -18.76
CA THR A 252 -16.38 -22.01 -20.20
C THR A 252 -16.50 -23.29 -21.03
N VAL A 253 -16.29 -24.46 -20.44
CA VAL A 253 -16.42 -25.75 -21.14
C VAL A 253 -17.88 -26.20 -21.21
N GLU A 254 -18.67 -25.89 -20.19
CA GLU A 254 -20.11 -26.20 -20.16
C GLU A 254 -20.91 -25.28 -21.09
N ASP A 255 -20.57 -23.99 -21.16
CA ASP A 255 -21.21 -23.03 -22.08
C ASP A 255 -20.89 -23.29 -23.57
N ALA A 256 -19.82 -24.04 -23.86
CA ALA A 256 -19.40 -24.38 -25.22
C ALA A 256 -19.98 -25.70 -25.74
N ARG A 257 -20.79 -26.41 -24.93
CA ARG A 257 -21.48 -27.65 -25.28
C ARG A 257 -22.95 -27.42 -25.56
#